data_AF-A0A7S2FCJ4-F1
#
_entry.id   AF-A0A7S2FCJ4-F1
#
_cell.length_a   1.000
_cell.length_b   1.000
_cell.length_c   1.000
_cell.angle_alpha   90.00
_cell.angle_beta   90.00
_cell.angle_gamma   90.00
#
_symmetry.space_group_name_H-M   'P 1'
#
loop_
_entity.id
_entity.type
_entity.pdbx_description
1 polymer ?
#
loop_
_entity_poly.entity_id
_entity_poly.type
_entity_poly.pdbx_seq_one_letter_code
_entity_poly.pdbx_strand_id
1 'polypeptide(L)'
;AGIELVLLTTPTTPADRMSQIAEASEGFIYLVSVTGVTGARAEVSNRVEGLVATLKATTDKPVAVGFGVSKPEHVKQLVSLGADGVIVGSAFVRALGESGSAAEGLDNLEKLGKELKAATAK
;
A
#
# COMPACT_ATOMS: atom_id res chain seq x y z
N ALA A 1 13.16 19.74 13.29
CA ALA A 1 13.41 19.52 11.85
C ALA A 1 13.86 18.08 11.67
N GLY A 2 13.37 17.36 10.65
CA GLY A 2 13.65 15.93 10.45
C GLY A 2 12.44 14.99 10.47
N ILE A 3 11.22 15.52 10.27
CA ILE A 3 10.02 14.70 10.03
C ILE A 3 9.66 14.88 8.56
N GLU A 4 9.66 13.79 7.80
CA GLU A 4 9.25 13.79 6.39
C GLU A 4 7.72 13.79 6.28
N LEU A 5 7.17 14.71 5.49
CA LEU A 5 5.74 14.74 5.22
C LEU A 5 5.38 13.80 4.06
N VAL A 6 4.83 12.64 4.39
CA VAL A 6 4.28 11.69 3.39
C VAL A 6 2.88 12.13 2.98
N LEU A 7 2.72 12.50 1.71
CA LEU A 7 1.43 12.83 1.13
C LEU A 7 0.85 11.65 0.36
N LEU A 8 -0.47 11.68 0.17
CA LEU A 8 -1.23 10.63 -0.50
C LEU A 8 -1.89 11.12 -1.78
N THR A 9 -2.05 10.22 -2.73
CA THR A 9 -2.86 10.40 -3.94
C THR A 9 -3.84 9.24 -4.11
N THR A 10 -4.92 9.48 -4.84
CA THR A 10 -6.02 8.53 -5.04
C THR A 10 -6.39 8.45 -6.53
N PRO A 11 -7.20 7.45 -6.95
CA PRO A 11 -7.66 7.35 -8.34
C PRO A 11 -8.50 8.54 -8.82
N THR A 12 -9.03 9.35 -7.90
CA THR A 12 -9.83 10.55 -8.22
C THR A 12 -9.00 11.83 -8.17
N THR A 13 -7.71 11.75 -7.86
CA THR A 13 -6.82 12.91 -7.82
C THR A 13 -6.49 13.34 -9.25
N PRO A 14 -6.82 14.58 -9.66
CA PRO A 14 -6.46 15.11 -10.97
C PRO A 14 -4.94 15.12 -11.20
N ALA A 15 -4.51 15.02 -12.46
CA ALA A 15 -3.09 14.87 -12.80
C ALA A 15 -2.22 16.06 -12.38
N ASP A 16 -2.71 17.29 -12.54
CA ASP A 16 -2.04 18.51 -12.09
C ASP A 16 -1.83 18.51 -10.56
N ARG A 17 -2.84 18.06 -9.81
CA ARG A 17 -2.74 17.93 -8.36
C ARG A 17 -1.83 16.79 -7.93
N MET A 18 -1.84 15.68 -8.67
CA MET A 18 -0.93 14.55 -8.45
C MET A 18 0.53 14.99 -8.57
N SER A 19 0.88 15.80 -9.56
CA SER A 19 2.23 16.36 -9.71
C SER A 19 2.63 17.25 -8.54
N GLN A 20 1.73 18.13 -8.07
CA GLN A 20 1.99 18.97 -6.89
C GLN A 20 2.20 18.13 -5.62
N ILE A 21 1.41 17.07 -5.44
CA ILE A 21 1.58 16.14 -4.32
C ILE A 21 2.92 15.43 -4.43
N ALA A 22 3.29 14.96 -5.62
CA ALA A 22 4.54 14.28 -5.86
C ALA A 22 5.76 15.18 -5.61
N GLU A 23 5.68 16.46 -5.96
CA GLU A 23 6.72 17.46 -5.68
C GLU A 23 6.85 17.72 -4.16
N ALA A 24 5.73 17.88 -3.45
CA ALA A 24 5.71 18.23 -2.04
C ALA A 24 5.92 17.06 -1.05
N SER A 25 5.65 15.82 -1.46
CA SER A 25 5.82 14.64 -0.58
C SER A 25 7.30 14.35 -0.31
N GLU A 26 7.64 13.97 0.91
CA GLU A 26 8.98 13.53 1.29
C GLU A 26 9.00 12.03 1.63
N GLY A 27 10.17 11.40 1.56
CA GLY A 27 10.36 9.96 1.78
C GLY A 27 9.79 9.11 0.65
N PHE A 28 8.46 8.99 0.59
CA PHE A 28 7.72 8.25 -0.44
C PHE A 28 6.35 8.89 -0.71
N ILE A 29 5.66 8.43 -1.75
CA ILE A 29 4.28 8.84 -2.04
C ILE A 29 3.34 7.67 -1.72
N TYR A 30 2.33 7.94 -0.92
CA TYR A 30 1.29 6.95 -0.61
C TYR A 30 0.23 6.94 -1.72
N LEU A 31 0.21 5.91 -2.55
CA LEU A 31 -0.88 5.68 -3.52
C LEU A 31 -2.00 4.84 -2.89
N VAL A 32 -3.19 5.42 -2.77
CA VAL A 32 -4.40 4.73 -2.32
C VAL A 32 -5.02 3.98 -3.50
N SER A 33 -5.20 2.66 -3.37
CA SER A 33 -5.58 1.78 -4.49
C SER A 33 -7.08 1.75 -4.82
N VAL A 34 -7.96 2.40 -4.03
CA VAL A 34 -9.42 2.31 -4.20
C VAL A 34 -10.15 3.64 -4.01
N THR A 35 -11.26 3.81 -4.73
CA THR A 35 -12.23 4.92 -4.56
C THR A 35 -13.31 4.56 -3.53
N GLY A 36 -12.91 4.23 -2.30
CA GLY A 36 -13.82 3.83 -1.21
C GLY A 36 -13.13 3.75 0.16
N VAL A 37 -13.89 3.51 1.22
CA VAL A 37 -13.38 3.39 2.61
C VAL A 37 -12.47 2.17 2.80
N THR A 38 -11.61 2.21 3.83
CA THR A 38 -10.67 1.15 4.21
C THR A 38 -11.36 -0.20 4.50
N GLY A 39 -10.86 -1.30 3.93
CA GLY A 39 -11.29 -2.67 4.24
C GLY A 39 -10.61 -3.71 3.33
N ALA A 40 -10.37 -4.92 3.83
CA ALA A 40 -9.83 -6.01 3.01
C ALA A 40 -10.82 -6.40 1.91
N ARG A 41 -10.37 -6.47 0.65
CA ARG A 41 -11.17 -6.92 -0.50
C ARG A 41 -10.52 -8.11 -1.17
N ALA A 42 -11.30 -8.84 -1.96
CA ALA A 42 -10.85 -10.06 -2.65
C ALA A 42 -9.92 -9.78 -3.85
N GLU A 43 -10.02 -8.60 -4.47
CA GLU A 43 -9.25 -8.25 -5.68
C GLU A 43 -8.76 -6.80 -5.66
N VAL A 44 -7.58 -6.57 -6.24
CA VAL A 44 -7.01 -5.24 -6.51
C VAL A 44 -7.57 -4.74 -7.83
N SER A 45 -8.09 -3.51 -7.87
CA SER A 45 -8.70 -2.95 -9.08
C SER A 45 -7.68 -2.76 -10.22
N ASN A 46 -8.05 -3.11 -11.45
CA ASN A 46 -7.25 -2.83 -12.66
C ASN A 46 -6.93 -1.33 -12.85
N ARG A 47 -7.65 -0.42 -12.18
CA ARG A 47 -7.32 1.02 -12.18
C ARG A 47 -6.00 1.33 -11.49
N VAL A 48 -5.54 0.47 -10.59
CA VAL A 48 -4.30 0.66 -9.82
C VAL A 48 -3.07 0.59 -10.73
N GLU A 49 -3.07 -0.30 -11.71
CA GLU A 49 -1.98 -0.46 -12.68
C GLU A 49 -1.68 0.86 -13.41
N GLY A 50 -2.70 1.46 -14.03
CA GLY A 50 -2.52 2.73 -14.75
C GLY A 50 -2.07 3.88 -13.84
N LEU A 51 -2.50 3.87 -12.57
CA LEU A 51 -2.14 4.91 -11.61
C LEU A 51 -0.70 4.80 -11.12
N VAL A 52 -0.21 3.58 -10.85
CA VAL A 52 1.20 3.37 -10.48
C VAL A 52 2.10 3.85 -11.61
N ALA A 53 1.82 3.44 -12.84
CA ALA A 53 2.59 3.88 -14.01
C ALA A 53 2.56 5.40 -14.20
N THR A 54 1.37 6.01 -14.07
CA THR A 54 1.21 7.47 -14.21
C THR A 54 2.01 8.22 -13.14
N LEU A 55 1.92 7.81 -11.87
CA LEU A 55 2.61 8.47 -10.78
C LEU A 55 4.13 8.31 -10.90
N LYS A 56 4.62 7.13 -11.30
CA LYS A 56 6.06 6.93 -11.54
C LYS A 56 6.58 7.71 -12.74
N ALA A 57 5.71 8.10 -13.68
CA ALA A 57 6.09 8.99 -14.78
C ALA A 57 6.18 10.48 -14.36
N THR A 58 5.66 10.86 -13.19
CA THR A 58 5.68 12.24 -12.70
C THR A 58 6.72 12.50 -11.61
N THR A 59 7.39 11.46 -11.09
CA THR A 59 8.35 11.59 -9.99
C THR A 59 9.33 10.41 -9.92
N ASP A 60 10.53 10.69 -9.40
CA ASP A 60 11.53 9.67 -9.07
C ASP A 60 11.41 9.17 -7.61
N LYS A 61 10.44 9.69 -6.84
CA LYS A 61 10.23 9.27 -5.44
C LYS A 61 9.61 7.88 -5.38
N PRO A 62 9.95 7.06 -4.37
CA PRO A 62 9.33 5.75 -4.19
C PRO A 62 7.80 5.83 -4.08
N VAL A 63 7.10 4.94 -4.76
CA VAL A 63 5.63 4.84 -4.68
C VAL A 63 5.24 3.62 -3.84
N ALA A 64 4.61 3.87 -2.69
CA ALA A 64 4.08 2.82 -1.84
C ALA A 64 2.56 2.72 -2.01
N VAL A 65 2.06 1.53 -2.35
CA VAL A 65 0.63 1.32 -2.60
C VAL A 65 -0.04 0.72 -1.36
N GLY A 66 -1.14 1.33 -0.93
CA GLY A 66 -1.95 0.85 0.18
C GLY A 66 -3.43 0.72 -0.15
N PHE A 67 -4.19 0.23 0.83
CA PHE A 67 -5.62 -0.12 0.80
C PHE A 67 -5.93 -1.47 0.12
N GLY A 68 -6.71 -2.31 0.81
CA GLY A 68 -7.18 -3.61 0.31
C GLY A 68 -6.18 -4.77 0.37
N VAL A 69 -4.92 -4.51 0.71
CA VAL A 69 -3.88 -5.55 0.79
C VAL A 69 -4.09 -6.42 2.04
N SER A 70 -4.19 -7.73 1.84
CA SER A 70 -4.39 -8.70 2.93
C SER A 70 -3.81 -10.09 2.64
N LYS A 71 -3.32 -10.33 1.42
CA LYS A 71 -2.81 -11.63 0.98
C LYS A 71 -1.51 -11.48 0.19
N PRO A 72 -0.62 -12.50 0.18
CA PRO A 72 0.58 -12.53 -0.63
C PRO A 72 0.34 -12.21 -2.12
N GLU A 73 -0.79 -12.65 -2.69
CA GLU A 73 -1.13 -12.43 -4.09
C GLU A 73 -1.31 -10.94 -4.40
N HIS A 74 -1.91 -10.17 -3.47
CA HIS A 74 -2.05 -8.72 -3.63
C HIS A 74 -0.68 -8.03 -3.64
N VAL A 75 0.24 -8.48 -2.79
CA VAL A 75 1.61 -7.96 -2.72
C VAL A 75 2.34 -8.23 -4.04
N LYS A 76 2.33 -9.48 -4.52
CA LYS A 76 2.95 -9.86 -5.80
C LYS A 76 2.40 -9.04 -6.96
N GLN A 77 1.07 -8.87 -7.01
CA GLN A 77 0.43 -8.06 -8.02
C GLN A 77 0.95 -6.62 -7.98
N LEU A 78 0.93 -5.96 -6.82
CA LEU A 78 1.40 -4.58 -6.70
C LEU A 78 2.89 -4.40 -7.04
N VAL A 79 3.74 -5.35 -6.64
CA VAL A 79 5.17 -5.34 -6.99
C VAL A 79 5.36 -5.52 -8.50
N SER A 80 4.58 -6.42 -9.14
CA SER A 80 4.63 -6.63 -10.59
C SER A 80 4.17 -5.39 -11.39
N LEU A 81 3.28 -4.58 -10.80
CA LEU A 81 2.84 -3.29 -11.36
C LEU A 81 3.85 -2.15 -11.15
N GLY A 82 4.98 -2.42 -10.50
CA GLY A 82 6.07 -1.46 -10.32
C GLY A 82 5.98 -0.64 -9.04
N ALA A 83 5.14 -1.02 -8.06
CA ALA A 83 5.15 -0.41 -6.74
C ALA A 83 6.51 -0.63 -6.05
N ASP A 84 7.03 0.42 -5.41
CA ASP A 84 8.29 0.36 -4.65
C ASP A 84 8.05 -0.09 -3.20
N GLY A 85 6.80 -0.02 -2.73
CA GLY A 85 6.38 -0.49 -1.42
C GLY A 85 4.91 -0.90 -1.38
N VAL A 86 4.55 -1.68 -0.36
CA VAL A 86 3.17 -2.13 -0.12
C VAL A 86 2.80 -1.86 1.33
N ILE A 87 1.63 -1.24 1.56
CA ILE A 87 1.16 -0.82 2.87
C ILE A 87 -0.03 -1.69 3.28
N VAL A 88 0.09 -2.32 4.45
CA VAL A 88 -0.91 -3.24 5.01
C VAL A 88 -1.31 -2.77 6.40
N GLY A 89 -2.61 -2.51 6.59
CA GLY A 89 -3.17 -2.04 7.86
C GLY A 89 -4.15 -3.05 8.45
N SER A 90 -5.38 -3.08 7.93
CA SER A 90 -6.48 -3.86 8.50
C SER A 90 -6.19 -5.35 8.67
N ALA A 91 -5.37 -5.96 7.80
CA ALA A 91 -5.01 -7.37 7.95
C ALA A 91 -4.16 -7.64 9.20
N PHE A 92 -3.19 -6.77 9.52
CA PHE A 92 -2.42 -6.87 10.76
C PHE A 92 -3.27 -6.58 11.99
N VAL A 93 -4.15 -5.57 11.92
CA VAL A 93 -5.06 -5.25 13.03
C VAL A 93 -6.00 -6.41 13.33
N ARG A 94 -6.53 -7.09 12.29
CA ARG A 94 -7.37 -8.28 12.47
C ARG A 94 -6.58 -9.47 13.04
N ALA A 95 -5.39 -9.74 12.50
CA ALA A 95 -4.53 -10.80 13.01
C ALA A 95 -4.25 -10.65 14.53
N LEU A 96 -4.03 -9.42 15.00
CA LEU A 96 -3.89 -9.13 16.42
C LEU A 96 -5.22 -9.19 17.19
N GLY A 97 -6.25 -8.49 16.70
CA GLY A 97 -7.46 -8.17 17.46
C GLY A 97 -8.54 -9.25 17.45
N GLU A 98 -8.53 -10.17 16.48
CA GLU A 98 -9.50 -11.26 16.36
C GLU A 98 -8.97 -12.61 16.90
N SER A 99 -7.77 -12.60 17.50
CA SER A 99 -7.15 -13.79 18.09
C SER A 99 -7.69 -14.10 19.49
N GLY A 100 -7.67 -15.38 19.89
CA GLY A 100 -8.19 -15.83 21.19
C GLY A 100 -7.34 -15.40 22.39
N SER A 101 -6.10 -14.96 22.15
CA SER A 101 -5.21 -14.39 23.17
C SER A 101 -4.20 -13.43 22.55
N ALA A 102 -3.53 -12.63 23.39
CA ALA A 102 -2.45 -11.74 22.95
C ALA A 102 -1.26 -12.52 22.35
N ALA A 103 -0.92 -13.68 22.92
CA ALA A 103 0.16 -14.52 22.41
C ALA A 103 -0.17 -15.05 21.00
N GLU A 104 -1.37 -15.59 20.82
CA GLU A 104 -1.86 -16.04 19.51
C GLU A 104 -1.92 -14.89 18.49
N GLY A 105 -2.31 -13.69 18.92
CA GLY A 105 -2.31 -12.50 18.08
C GLY A 105 -0.91 -12.12 17.57
N LEU A 106 0.10 -12.23 18.41
CA LEU A 106 1.49 -12.00 18.01
C LEU A 106 1.99 -13.06 17.03
N ASP A 107 1.67 -14.33 17.28
CA ASP A 107 2.01 -15.44 16.37
C ASP A 107 1.36 -15.26 14.99
N ASN A 108 0.08 -14.88 14.97
CA ASN A 108 -0.67 -14.61 13.73
C ASN A 108 -0.13 -13.40 12.97
N LEU A 109 0.23 -12.33 13.68
CA LEU A 109 0.87 -11.15 13.08
C LEU A 109 2.24 -11.49 12.50
N GLU A 110 3.07 -12.25 13.22
CA GLU A 110 4.40 -12.67 12.75
C GLU A 110 4.27 -13.53 11.49
N LYS A 111 3.38 -14.53 11.52
CA LYS A 111 3.11 -15.40 10.38
C LYS A 111 2.69 -14.58 9.15
N LEU A 112 1.69 -13.72 9.30
CA LEU A 112 1.21 -12.85 8.22
C LEU A 112 2.34 -11.93 7.70
N GLY A 113 3.13 -11.35 8.61
CA GLY A 113 4.26 -10.49 8.25
C GLY A 113 5.31 -11.22 7.40
N LYS A 114 5.65 -12.46 7.76
CA LYS A 114 6.57 -13.31 6.98
C LYS A 114 6.01 -13.64 5.61
N GLU A 115 4.74 -14.04 5.52
CA GLU A 115 4.08 -14.38 4.25
C GLU A 115 4.03 -13.18 3.29
N LEU A 116 3.62 -12.02 3.78
CA LEU A 116 3.56 -10.79 2.98
C LEU A 116 4.96 -10.31 2.60
N LYS A 117 5.96 -10.43 3.49
CA LYS A 117 7.34 -10.05 3.17
C LYS A 117 7.95 -10.96 2.10
N ALA A 118 7.73 -12.26 2.18
CA ALA A 118 8.20 -13.21 1.17
C ALA A 118 7.64 -12.87 -0.22
N ALA A 119 6.40 -12.38 -0.27
CA ALA A 119 5.74 -11.95 -1.50
C ALA A 119 6.30 -10.66 -2.12
N THR A 120 7.22 -9.95 -1.45
CA THR A 120 7.90 -8.76 -2.01
C THR A 120 9.11 -9.10 -2.89
N ALA A 121 9.58 -10.35 -2.86
CA ALA A 121 10.66 -10.79 -3.74
C ALA A 121 10.17 -10.85 -5.19
N LYS A 122 10.98 -10.32 -6.12
CA LYS A 122 10.75 -10.45 -7.56
C LYS A 122 11.14 -11.82 -8.07
#